data_AF-J2K5L0-F1
#
_entry.id   AF-J2K5L0-F1
#
_cell.length_a   1.000
_cell.length_b   1.000
_cell.length_c   1.000
_cell.angle_alpha   90.00
_cell.angle_beta   90.00
_cell.angle_gamma   90.00
#
_symmetry.space_group_name_H-M   'P 1'
#
loop_
_entity.id
_entity.type
_entity.pdbx_description
1 polymer ?
#
loop_
_entity_poly.entity_id
_entity_poly.type
_entity_poly.pdbx_seq_one_letter_code
_entity_poly.pdbx_strand_id
1 'polypeptide(L)' 'VDYFENSGLPFVVALNGFEGYQPYAPEEVREALQIGPGTPIITTDARHRSEAKSALITLVEHALMARLQ' A
#
# COMPACT_ATOMS: atom_id res chain seq x y z
N VAL A 1 6.64 9.32 1.62
CA VAL A 1 6.40 8.15 2.49
C VAL A 1 6.81 8.49 3.91
N ASP A 2 7.95 9.17 4.03
CA ASP A 2 8.63 9.62 5.24
C ASP A 2 7.71 10.33 6.26
N TYR A 3 6.73 11.12 5.81
CA TYR A 3 5.76 11.73 6.73
C TYR A 3 5.00 10.68 7.56
N PHE A 4 4.48 9.64 6.91
CA PHE A 4 3.71 8.61 7.59
C PHE A 4 4.60 7.78 8.51
N GLU A 5 5.79 7.41 8.04
CA GLU A 5 6.80 6.72 8.85
C GLU A 5 7.20 7.52 10.08
N ASN A 6 7.49 8.82 9.93
CA ASN A 6 7.85 9.70 11.04
C ASN A 6 6.67 9.96 12.00
N SER A 7 5.43 9.92 11.50
CA SER A 7 4.23 10.09 12.31
C SER A 7 3.79 8.83 13.07
N GLY A 8 4.41 7.67 12.78
CA GLY A 8 4.01 6.38 13.34
C GLY A 8 2.60 5.92 12.93
N LEU A 9 2.02 6.53 11.90
CA LEU A 9 0.69 6.16 11.41
C LEU A 9 0.80 4.95 10.48
N PRO A 10 0.01 3.88 10.69
CA PRO A 10 -0.03 2.75 9.78
C PRO A 10 -0.58 3.19 8.41
N PHE A 11 0.09 2.78 7.34
CA PHE A 11 -0.30 3.10 5.98
C PHE A 11 -0.05 1.92 5.05
N VAL A 12 -0.67 1.97 3.87
CA VAL A 12 -0.48 1.00 2.78
C VAL A 12 -0.13 1.78 1.52
N VAL A 13 0.75 1.22 0.70
CA VAL A 13 1.04 1.76 -0.63
C VAL A 13 0.27 0.96 -1.67
N ALA A 14 -0.68 1.60 -2.34
CA ALA A 14 -1.41 0.99 -3.45
C ALA A 14 -0.83 1.48 -4.78
N LEU A 15 -0.15 0.60 -5.50
CA LEU A 15 0.41 0.85 -6.82
C LEU A 15 -0.72 0.80 -7.85
N ASN A 16 -1.19 2.00 -8.20
CA ASN A 16 -2.36 2.14 -9.04
C ASN A 16 -2.00 2.00 -10.53
N GLY A 17 -2.28 0.83 -11.12
CA GLY A 17 -2.00 0.49 -12.51
C GLY A 17 -3.26 0.55 -13.36
N PHE A 18 -3.48 1.68 -14.03
CA PHE A 18 -4.61 1.81 -14.94
C PHE A 18 -4.44 0.90 -16.17
N GLU A 19 -5.53 0.27 -16.59
CA GLU A 19 -5.61 -0.56 -17.81
C GLU A 19 -4.71 -1.79 -17.72
N GLY A 20 -4.45 -2.25 -16.50
CA GLY A 20 -3.54 -3.35 -16.21
C GLY A 20 -2.06 -3.00 -16.45
N TYR A 21 -1.76 -1.74 -16.77
CA TYR A 21 -0.39 -1.28 -16.92
C TYR A 21 0.23 -1.04 -15.55
N GLN A 22 1.13 -1.94 -15.17
CA GLN A 22 1.97 -1.81 -13.99
C GLN A 22 3.43 -2.04 -14.37
N PRO A 23 4.22 -0.97 -14.59
CA PRO A 23 5.59 -1.12 -15.07
C PRO A 23 6.58 -1.61 -14.02
N TYR A 24 6.23 -1.51 -12.73
CA TYR A 24 7.11 -1.85 -11.63
C TYR A 24 6.46 -2.86 -10.70
N ALA A 25 7.20 -3.89 -10.33
CA ALA A 25 6.81 -4.83 -9.28
C ALA A 25 6.81 -4.12 -7.91
N PRO A 26 6.01 -4.61 -6.93
CA PRO A 26 6.00 -4.07 -5.58
C PRO A 26 7.38 -3.92 -4.94
N GLU A 27 8.30 -4.85 -5.20
CA GLU A 27 9.62 -4.82 -4.59
C GLU A 27 10.57 -3.83 -5.24
N GLU A 28 10.43 -3.57 -6.54
CA GLU A 28 11.16 -2.48 -7.21
C GLU A 28 10.74 -1.12 -6.61
N VAL A 29 9.44 -0.93 -6.37
CA VAL A 29 8.92 0.28 -5.73
C VAL A 29 9.36 0.37 -4.27
N ARG A 30 9.38 -0.75 -3.56
CA ARG A 30 9.86 -0.83 -2.17
C ARG A 30 11.28 -0.33 -2.06
N GLU A 31 12.18 -0.86 -2.89
CA GLU A 31 13.58 -0.48 -2.90
C GLU A 31 13.75 0.99 -3.29
N ALA A 32 13.09 1.43 -4.36
CA ALA A 32 13.20 2.79 -4.87
C ALA A 32 12.71 3.86 -3.88
N LEU A 33 11.67 3.55 -3.09
CA LEU A 33 11.09 4.46 -2.10
C LEU A 33 11.53 4.17 -0.66
N GLN A 34 12.48 3.24 -0.47
CA GLN A 34 13.00 2.83 0.83
C GLN A 34 11.93 2.41 1.84
N ILE A 35 10.85 1.76 1.37
CA ILE A 35 9.71 1.40 2.20
C ILE A 35 10.03 0.18 3.08
N GLY A 36 9.85 0.31 4.39
CA GLY A 36 10.10 -0.78 5.35
C GLY A 36 9.25 -2.04 5.10
N PRO A 37 9.77 -3.24 5.40
CA PRO A 37 9.11 -4.52 5.08
C PRO A 37 7.76 -4.74 5.79
N GLY A 38 7.47 -3.96 6.84
CA GLY A 38 6.20 -4.00 7.55
C GLY A 38 5.06 -3.24 6.86
N THR A 39 5.36 -2.39 5.87
CA THR A 39 4.35 -1.63 5.12
C THR A 39 3.88 -2.44 3.91
N PRO A 40 2.59 -2.79 3.81
CA PRO A 40 2.05 -3.50 2.65
C PRO A 40 2.14 -2.64 1.38
N ILE A 41 2.55 -3.28 0.29
CA ILE A 41 2.51 -2.71 -1.07
C ILE A 41 1.63 -3.63 -1.91
N ILE A 42 0.53 -3.09 -2.45
CA ILE A 42 -0.47 -3.84 -3.22
C ILE A 42 -0.66 -3.22 -4.60
N THR A 43 -1.14 -4.01 -5.55
CA THR A 43 -1.57 -3.51 -6.86
C THR A 43 -3.07 -3.20 -6.85
N THR A 44 -3.48 -2.20 -7.62
CA THR A 44 -4.90 -1.83 -7.76
C THR A 44 -5.15 -1.10 -9.08
N ASP A 45 -6.34 -1.23 -9.66
CA ASP A 45 -6.92 -0.23 -10.54
C ASP A 45 -8.09 0.44 -9.81
N ALA A 46 -7.87 1.66 -9.33
CA ALA A 46 -8.84 2.39 -8.52
C ALA A 46 -10.17 2.72 -9.25
N ARG A 47 -10.22 2.56 -10.58
CA ARG A 47 -11.47 2.71 -11.36
C ARG A 47 -12.41 1.52 -11.13
N HIS A 48 -11.87 0.36 -10.76
CA HIS A 48 -12.67 -0.79 -10.39
C HIS A 48 -13.00 -0.73 -8.90
N ARG A 49 -14.30 -0.54 -8.60
CA ARG A 49 -14.81 -0.44 -7.23
C ARG A 49 -14.40 -1.64 -6.35
N SER A 50 -14.33 -2.84 -6.91
CA SER A 50 -13.90 -4.05 -6.20
C SER A 50 -12.44 -3.95 -5.75
N GLU A 51 -11.55 -3.43 -6.60
CA GLU A 51 -10.12 -3.31 -6.29
C GLU A 51 -9.87 -2.20 -5.27
N ALA A 52 -10.52 -1.04 -5.44
CA ALA A 52 -10.47 0.03 -4.45
C ALA A 52 -10.98 -0.44 -3.07
N LYS A 53 -12.06 -1.24 -3.05
CA LYS A 53 -12.57 -1.85 -1.82
C LYS A 53 -11.52 -2.78 -1.19
N SER A 54 -10.88 -3.64 -1.97
CA SER A 54 -9.82 -4.53 -1.46
C SER A 54 -8.65 -3.73 -0.86
N ALA A 55 -8.22 -2.65 -1.51
CA ALA A 55 -7.17 -1.78 -0.97
C ALA A 55 -7.55 -1.16 0.39
N LEU A 56 -8.80 -0.72 0.55
CA LEU A 56 -9.30 -0.20 1.82
C LEU A 56 -9.39 -1.28 2.91
N ILE A 57 -9.74 -2.52 2.54
CA ILE A 57 -9.71 -3.65 3.48
C ILE A 57 -8.29 -3.86 3.99
N THR A 58 -7.31 -3.95 3.10
CA THR A 58 -5.89 -4.12 3.48
C THR A 58 -5.41 -2.99 4.40
N LEU A 59 -5.81 -1.74 4.12
CA LEU A 59 -5.49 -0.60 4.99
C LEU A 59 -6.07 -0.78 6.39
N VAL A 60 -7.35 -1.13 6.50
CA VAL A 60 -8.02 -1.31 7.79
C VAL A 60 -7.43 -2.48 8.57
N GLU A 61 -7.18 -3.62 7.91
CA GLU A 61 -6.53 -4.77 8.52
C GLU A 61 -5.13 -4.43 9.05
N HIS A 62 -4.32 -3.74 8.23
CA HIS A 62 -2.99 -3.30 8.64
C HIS A 62 -3.04 -2.33 9.82
N ALA A 63 -3.95 -1.34 9.80
CA ALA A 63 -4.12 -0.39 10.89
C ALA A 63 -4.63 -1.05 12.19
N LEU A 64 -5.46 -2.09 12.09
CA LEU A 64 -5.89 -2.88 13.25
C LEU A 64 -4.73 -3.68 13.84
N MET A 65 -3.93 -4.35 13.01
CA MET A 65 -2.75 -5.10 13.46
C MET A 65 -1.72 -4.19 14.13
N ALA A 66 -1.44 -3.03 13.54
CA ALA A 66 -0.49 -2.06 14.09
C ALA A 66 -0.90 -1.50 15.46
N ARG A 67 -2.20 -1.51 15.79
CA ARG A 67 -2.71 -1.03 17.09
C ARG A 67 -2.74 -2.12 18.18
N LEU A 68 -2.54 -3.37 17.80
CA LEU A 68 -2.48 -4.52 18.72
C LEU A 68 -1.04 -4.85 19.16
N GLN A 69 -0.04 -4.17 18.59
CA GLN A 69 1.37 -4.23 18.99
C GLN A 69 1.73 -3.04 19.88
#